data_AF-A0A3M7M8G8-F1
#
_entry.id   AF-A0A3M7M8G8-F1
#
_cell.length_a   1.000
_cell.length_b   1.000
_cell.length_c   1.000
_cell.angle_alpha   90.00
_cell.angle_beta   90.00
_cell.angle_gamma   90.00
#
_symmetry.space_group_name_H-M   'P 1'
#
loop_
_entity.id
_entity.type
_entity.pdbx_description
1 polymer ?
#
loop_
_entity_poly.entity_id
_entity_poly.type
_entity_poly.pdbx_seq_one_letter_code
_entity_poly.pdbx_strand_id
1 'polypeptide(L)'
;MQEDLLVTKNLTPGESVYGEKRISVGSTTAPKDGETEAPSSTEYRVWNPFRSKLAAGILGGVDNIYMGPGSKVLYLGAASGTSVSHVADIVGPEGTVFAVEFSHRSGRDLINMATHRTNANCIDSTAAPEAVFAQEVNKLREMGIKPKEQLTLEPFERDHAMVVGVYQRSQ
;
A
#
# COMPACT_ATOMS: atom_id res chain seq x y z
N MET A 1 14.05 -9.66 23.82
CA MET A 1 13.38 -8.38 23.55
C MET A 1 12.14 -8.68 22.74
N GLN A 2 11.00 -8.10 23.10
CA GLN A 2 9.79 -8.23 22.29
C GLN A 2 9.97 -7.29 21.09
N GLU A 3 9.90 -7.84 19.88
CA GLU A 3 10.05 -7.05 18.66
C GLU A 3 8.69 -6.44 18.28
N ASP A 4 8.66 -5.13 18.12
CA ASP A 4 7.48 -4.42 17.62
C ASP A 4 7.30 -4.68 16.12
N LEU A 5 6.05 -4.81 15.67
CA LEU A 5 5.70 -5.12 14.29
C LEU A 5 4.85 -4.02 13.67
N LEU A 6 5.18 -3.62 12.45
CA LEU A 6 4.30 -2.78 11.63
C LEU A 6 3.13 -3.61 11.12
N VAL A 7 1.91 -3.10 11.29
CA VAL A 7 0.68 -3.80 10.87
C VAL A 7 -0.30 -2.88 10.15
N THR A 8 -1.12 -3.45 9.27
CA THR A 8 -2.30 -2.80 8.68
C THR A 8 -3.57 -3.54 9.09
N LYS A 9 -4.69 -2.83 9.25
CA LYS A 9 -5.99 -3.46 9.51
C LYS A 9 -6.43 -4.23 8.26
N ASN A 10 -6.72 -5.52 8.38
CA ASN A 10 -7.06 -6.34 7.22
C ASN A 10 -8.46 -5.97 6.68
N LEU A 11 -8.52 -5.60 5.39
CA LEU A 11 -9.79 -5.37 4.71
C LEU A 11 -10.51 -6.68 4.35
N THR A 12 -9.78 -7.80 4.24
CA THR A 12 -10.33 -9.15 3.98
C THR A 12 -9.96 -10.14 5.09
N PRO A 13 -10.62 -10.06 6.27
CA PRO A 13 -10.33 -10.95 7.39
C PRO A 13 -10.41 -12.42 6.98
N GLY A 14 -9.45 -13.24 7.43
CA GLY A 14 -9.36 -14.65 7.06
C GLY A 14 -8.37 -14.95 5.94
N GLU A 15 -7.97 -13.94 5.17
CA GLU A 15 -7.10 -14.08 4.00
C GLU A 15 -5.75 -13.38 4.18
N SER A 16 -4.68 -14.08 3.76
CA SER A 16 -3.34 -13.51 3.58
C SER A 16 -3.03 -13.39 2.09
N VAL A 17 -2.26 -12.38 1.70
CA VAL A 17 -1.91 -12.17 0.27
C VAL A 17 -0.64 -12.91 -0.13
N TYR A 18 0.38 -12.93 0.73
CA TYR A 18 1.69 -13.51 0.44
C TYR A 18 2.21 -14.41 1.56
N GLY A 19 1.31 -14.90 2.42
CA GLY A 19 1.64 -15.77 3.56
C GLY A 19 2.14 -15.04 4.80
N GLU A 20 1.89 -13.73 4.90
CA GLU A 20 2.22 -12.91 6.05
C GLU A 20 1.47 -13.33 7.32
N LYS A 21 2.10 -13.10 8.47
CA LYS A 21 1.48 -13.30 9.78
C LYS A 21 0.27 -12.37 9.94
N ARG A 22 -0.81 -12.92 10.50
CA ARG A 22 -2.04 -12.19 10.84
C ARG A 22 -2.28 -12.22 12.34
N ILE A 23 -2.91 -11.18 12.86
CA ILE A 23 -3.16 -10.96 14.29
C ILE A 23 -4.63 -10.63 14.46
N SER A 24 -5.39 -11.52 15.08
CA SER A 24 -6.80 -11.29 15.39
C SER A 24 -6.93 -10.76 16.83
N VAL A 25 -7.65 -9.65 16.97
CA VAL A 25 -7.97 -9.04 18.26
C VAL A 25 -9.46 -9.16 18.48
N GLY A 26 -9.85 -9.88 19.54
CA GLY A 26 -11.25 -9.99 19.95
C GLY A 26 -11.78 -8.66 20.49
N SER A 27 -13.02 -8.34 20.13
CA SER A 27 -13.77 -7.25 20.77
C SER A 27 -13.92 -7.53 22.27
N THR A 28 -13.44 -6.61 23.12
CA THR A 28 -13.63 -6.66 24.59
C THR A 28 -14.87 -5.88 25.04
N THR A 29 -15.62 -5.28 24.13
CA THR A 29 -16.90 -4.66 24.47
C THR A 29 -17.90 -5.75 24.80
N ALA A 30 -18.33 -5.79 26.07
CA ALA A 30 -19.48 -6.59 26.48
C ALA A 30 -20.66 -6.29 25.53
N PRO A 31 -21.44 -7.31 25.13
CA PRO A 31 -22.63 -7.10 24.31
C PRO A 31 -23.48 -6.03 24.99
N LYS A 32 -23.87 -4.98 24.26
CA LYS A 32 -24.98 -4.14 24.72
C LYS A 32 -26.23 -5.01 24.68
N ASP A 33 -27.01 -4.96 25.76
CA ASP A 33 -28.19 -5.79 25.95
C ASP A 33 -29.10 -5.77 24.70
N GLY A 34 -29.20 -6.92 24.01
CA GLY A 34 -30.10 -7.14 22.88
C GLY A 34 -29.46 -7.38 21.51
N GLU A 35 -28.14 -7.22 21.35
CA GLU A 35 -27.47 -7.47 20.06
C GLU A 35 -27.01 -8.94 19.93
N THR A 36 -27.54 -9.64 18.92
CA THR A 36 -27.12 -11.00 18.52
C THR A 36 -26.02 -10.93 17.45
N GLU A 37 -25.07 -10.01 17.59
CA GLU A 37 -23.95 -9.92 16.66
C GLU A 37 -22.80 -10.80 17.15
N ALA A 38 -22.32 -11.68 16.26
CA ALA A 38 -21.13 -12.49 16.50
C ALA A 38 -19.96 -11.55 16.90
N PRO A 39 -19.08 -11.96 17.83
CA PRO A 39 -17.97 -11.11 18.26
C PRO A 39 -17.16 -10.66 17.04
N SER A 40 -17.18 -9.36 16.75
CA SER A 40 -16.43 -8.78 15.62
C SER A 40 -14.94 -8.80 15.95
N SER A 41 -14.24 -9.86 15.57
CA SER A 41 -12.79 -9.92 15.66
C SER A 41 -12.19 -9.00 14.61
N THR A 42 -11.41 -8.00 15.03
CA THR A 42 -10.62 -7.20 14.09
C THR A 42 -9.33 -7.95 13.77
N GLU A 43 -9.04 -8.13 12.49
CA GLU A 43 -7.80 -8.75 12.04
C GLU A 43 -6.81 -7.70 11.52
N TYR A 44 -5.54 -7.89 11.84
CA TYR A 44 -4.41 -7.10 11.36
C TYR A 44 -3.42 -8.01 10.60
N ARG A 45 -2.71 -7.43 9.64
CA ARG A 45 -1.68 -8.10 8.83
C ARG A 45 -0.32 -7.47 9.09
N VAL A 46 0.71 -8.31 9.29
CA VAL A 46 2.09 -7.84 9.48
C VAL A 46 2.65 -7.37 8.14
N TRP A 47 3.25 -6.17 8.13
CA TRP A 47 3.86 -5.59 6.94
C TRP A 47 5.40 -5.66 7.05
N ASN A 48 6.01 -6.49 6.20
CA ASN A 48 7.45 -6.74 6.25
C ASN A 48 8.25 -5.62 5.53
N PRO A 49 9.10 -4.85 6.24
CA PRO A 49 9.91 -3.79 5.64
C PRO A 49 11.01 -4.30 4.69
N PHE A 50 11.49 -5.54 4.86
CA PHE A 50 12.46 -6.16 3.94
C PHE A 50 11.82 -6.64 2.63
N ARG A 51 10.50 -6.53 2.50
CA ARG A 51 9.76 -6.87 1.27
C ARG A 51 8.97 -5.69 0.70
N SER A 52 9.04 -4.52 1.37
CA SER A 52 8.29 -3.33 0.97
C SER A 52 9.06 -2.06 1.31
N LYS A 53 9.50 -1.36 0.26
CA LYS A 53 10.16 -0.04 0.36
C LYS A 53 9.33 0.99 1.12
N LEU A 54 8.01 0.92 1.00
CA LEU A 54 7.10 1.82 1.71
C LEU A 54 7.08 1.52 3.22
N ALA A 55 6.99 0.24 3.61
CA ALA A 55 7.11 -0.14 5.03
C ALA A 55 8.49 0.21 5.60
N ALA A 56 9.56 0.00 4.81
CA ALA A 56 10.90 0.43 5.18
C ALA A 56 10.97 1.94 5.41
N GLY A 57 10.34 2.74 4.53
CA GLY A 57 10.26 4.19 4.68
C GLY A 57 9.46 4.63 5.91
N ILE A 58 8.35 3.95 6.21
CA ILE A 58 7.55 4.20 7.41
C ILE A 58 8.36 3.91 8.68
N LEU A 59 9.02 2.75 8.76
CA LEU A 59 9.84 2.40 9.91
C LEU A 59 11.14 3.20 10.00
N GLY A 60 11.66 3.66 8.88
CA GLY A 60 12.78 4.59 8.83
C GLY A 60 12.40 6.03 9.24
N GLY A 61 11.13 6.29 9.52
CA GLY A 61 10.68 7.53 10.14
C GLY A 61 10.28 8.63 9.16
N VAL A 62 9.70 8.28 8.01
CA VAL A 62 9.12 9.28 7.10
C VAL A 62 8.03 10.09 7.80
N ASP A 63 8.05 11.41 7.66
CA ASP A 63 7.13 12.31 8.36
C ASP A 63 5.68 12.12 7.89
N ASN A 64 5.48 11.95 6.57
CA ASN A 64 4.14 11.83 5.99
C ASN A 64 4.13 11.01 4.70
N ILE A 65 3.22 10.03 4.63
CA ILE A 65 3.03 9.15 3.46
C ILE A 65 1.88 9.60 2.53
N TYR A 66 1.13 10.64 2.89
CA TYR A 66 0.07 11.28 2.07
C TYR A 66 -1.09 10.36 1.63
N MET A 67 -1.30 9.22 2.30
CA MET A 67 -2.33 8.23 1.92
C MET A 67 -3.15 7.70 3.09
N GLY A 68 -3.84 8.59 3.81
CA GLY A 68 -4.75 8.19 4.90
C GLY A 68 -6.06 7.54 4.44
N PRO A 69 -6.92 7.08 5.37
CA PRO A 69 -8.26 6.57 5.04
C PRO A 69 -9.06 7.51 4.13
N GLY A 70 -9.74 6.97 3.11
CA GLY A 70 -10.50 7.72 2.11
C GLY A 70 -9.66 8.30 0.96
N SER A 71 -8.33 8.16 1.00
CA SER A 71 -7.46 8.68 -0.06
C SER A 71 -7.60 7.90 -1.37
N LYS A 72 -7.37 8.60 -2.49
CA LYS A 72 -7.21 7.99 -3.81
C LYS A 72 -5.73 7.94 -4.16
N VAL A 73 -5.19 6.75 -4.38
CA VAL A 73 -3.75 6.51 -4.56
C VAL A 73 -3.50 5.89 -5.92
N LEU A 74 -2.60 6.46 -6.70
CA LEU A 74 -2.02 5.84 -7.90
C LEU A 74 -0.72 5.14 -7.49
N TYR A 75 -0.65 3.83 -7.66
CA TYR A 75 0.52 3.01 -7.34
C TYR A 75 1.16 2.49 -8.63
N LEU A 76 2.36 2.98 -8.95
CA LEU A 76 3.10 2.62 -10.16
C LEU A 76 4.10 1.50 -9.85
N GLY A 77 4.17 0.46 -10.70
CA GLY A 77 5.03 -0.70 -10.47
C GLY A 77 4.51 -1.58 -9.34
N ALA A 78 3.23 -1.96 -9.43
CA ALA A 78 2.53 -2.72 -8.40
C ALA A 78 3.04 -4.16 -8.23
N ALA A 79 3.79 -4.69 -9.19
CA ALA A 79 4.27 -6.07 -9.25
C ALA A 79 3.13 -7.06 -8.98
N SER A 80 3.29 -7.99 -8.04
CA SER A 80 2.26 -8.95 -7.66
C SER A 80 1.26 -8.43 -6.61
N GLY A 81 1.32 -7.14 -6.26
CA GLY A 81 0.35 -6.52 -5.36
C GLY A 81 0.61 -6.68 -3.87
N THR A 82 1.79 -7.15 -3.46
CA THR A 82 2.14 -7.35 -2.03
C THR A 82 2.00 -6.06 -1.22
N SER A 83 2.72 -5.00 -1.61
CA SER A 83 2.65 -3.68 -0.95
C SER A 83 1.33 -2.97 -1.23
N VAL A 84 0.78 -3.12 -2.44
CA VAL A 84 -0.52 -2.56 -2.82
C VAL A 84 -1.63 -3.04 -1.90
N SER A 85 -1.61 -4.30 -1.48
CA SER A 85 -2.61 -4.82 -0.55
C SER A 85 -2.58 -4.12 0.81
N HIS A 86 -1.42 -3.69 1.30
CA HIS A 86 -1.30 -2.91 2.53
C HIS A 86 -1.72 -1.45 2.31
N VAL A 87 -1.41 -0.86 1.15
CA VAL A 87 -1.93 0.48 0.79
C VAL A 87 -3.45 0.48 0.72
N ALA A 88 -4.05 -0.55 0.13
CA ALA A 88 -5.50 -0.75 0.09
C ALA A 88 -6.12 -0.88 1.49
N ASP A 89 -5.46 -1.61 2.39
CA ASP A 89 -5.85 -1.70 3.80
C ASP A 89 -5.80 -0.33 4.51
N ILE A 90 -4.78 0.51 4.23
CA ILE A 90 -4.60 1.83 4.85
C ILE A 90 -5.65 2.84 4.38
N VAL A 91 -5.88 2.93 3.06
CA VAL A 91 -6.88 3.86 2.51
C VAL A 91 -8.31 3.41 2.84
N GLY A 92 -8.50 2.14 3.16
CA GLY A 92 -9.76 1.60 3.64
C GLY A 92 -10.87 1.55 2.57
N PRO A 93 -12.09 1.18 2.97
CA PRO A 93 -13.19 0.91 2.04
C PRO A 93 -13.66 2.14 1.25
N GLU A 94 -13.53 3.34 1.82
CA GLU A 94 -13.88 4.61 1.16
C GLU A 94 -12.76 5.14 0.26
N GLY A 95 -11.55 4.58 0.38
CA GLY A 95 -10.42 4.92 -0.45
C GLY A 95 -10.41 4.18 -1.78
N THR A 96 -9.46 4.52 -2.64
CA THR A 96 -9.25 3.78 -3.90
C THR A 96 -7.78 3.71 -4.24
N VAL A 97 -7.31 2.53 -4.63
CA VAL A 97 -5.96 2.32 -5.14
C VAL A 97 -6.05 1.96 -6.62
N PHE A 98 -5.34 2.71 -7.46
CA PHE A 98 -5.15 2.43 -8.88
C PHE A 98 -3.76 1.82 -9.03
N ALA A 99 -3.68 0.50 -9.19
CA ALA A 99 -2.43 -0.24 -9.26
C ALA A 99 -2.04 -0.49 -10.72
N VAL A 100 -0.88 0.01 -11.13
CA VAL A 100 -0.37 -0.14 -12.49
C VAL A 100 0.77 -1.15 -12.49
N GLU A 101 0.62 -2.19 -13.31
CA GLU A 101 1.67 -3.18 -13.54
C GLU A 101 1.73 -3.54 -15.03
N PHE A 102 2.95 -3.62 -15.56
CA PHE A 102 3.20 -3.90 -16.97
C PHE A 102 3.35 -5.41 -17.23
N SER A 103 3.99 -6.13 -16.31
CA SER A 103 4.29 -7.54 -16.52
C SER A 103 3.02 -8.39 -16.48
N HIS A 104 2.74 -9.14 -17.55
CA HIS A 104 1.60 -10.06 -17.56
C HIS A 104 1.65 -11.12 -16.45
N ARG A 105 2.86 -11.59 -16.08
CA ARG A 105 2.98 -12.61 -15.01
C ARG A 105 2.58 -12.00 -13.67
N SER A 106 3.21 -10.89 -13.31
CA SER A 106 2.92 -10.19 -12.06
C SER A 106 1.50 -9.62 -12.04
N GLY A 107 1.02 -9.15 -13.19
CA GLY A 107 -0.32 -8.63 -13.40
C GLY A 107 -1.41 -9.66 -13.11
N ARG A 108 -1.20 -10.95 -13.41
CA ARG A 108 -2.15 -12.01 -12.99
C ARG A 108 -2.28 -12.10 -11.47
N ASP A 109 -1.16 -12.08 -10.76
CA ASP A 109 -1.16 -12.13 -9.29
C ASP A 109 -1.80 -10.86 -8.71
N LEU A 110 -1.54 -9.70 -9.33
CA LEU A 110 -2.15 -8.42 -8.97
C LEU A 110 -3.67 -8.42 -9.16
N ILE A 111 -4.16 -8.96 -10.28
CA ILE A 111 -5.60 -9.12 -10.55
C ILE A 111 -6.22 -10.03 -9.49
N ASN A 112 -5.59 -11.17 -9.17
CA ASN A 112 -6.08 -12.08 -8.15
C ASN A 112 -6.10 -11.44 -6.75
N MET A 113 -5.13 -10.59 -6.42
CA MET A 113 -5.18 -9.81 -5.18
C MET A 113 -6.34 -8.81 -5.20
N ALA A 114 -6.54 -8.12 -6.32
CA ALA A 114 -7.60 -7.13 -6.51
C ALA A 114 -9.02 -7.71 -6.45
N THR A 115 -9.25 -8.98 -6.84
CA THR A 115 -10.58 -9.60 -6.71
C THR A 115 -11.04 -9.73 -5.27
N HIS A 116 -10.10 -9.79 -4.32
CA HIS A 116 -10.41 -9.86 -2.89
C HIS A 116 -10.52 -8.44 -2.27
N ARG A 117 -9.87 -7.43 -2.86
CA ARG A 117 -9.91 -6.03 -2.38
C ARG A 117 -10.57 -5.12 -3.41
N THR A 118 -11.87 -4.92 -3.27
CA THR A 118 -12.70 -4.14 -4.20
C THR A 118 -12.28 -2.67 -4.36
N ASN A 119 -11.50 -2.13 -3.42
CA ASN A 119 -10.93 -0.79 -3.48
C ASN A 119 -9.60 -0.71 -4.26
N ALA A 120 -9.05 -1.84 -4.74
CA ALA A 120 -7.82 -1.90 -5.52
C ALA A 120 -8.13 -2.26 -6.99
N ASN A 121 -7.99 -1.29 -7.89
CA ASN A 121 -8.22 -1.45 -9.32
C ASN A 121 -6.90 -1.71 -10.05
N CYS A 122 -6.80 -2.84 -10.76
CA CYS A 122 -5.65 -3.13 -11.61
C CYS A 122 -5.80 -2.45 -12.98
N ILE A 123 -4.78 -1.68 -13.39
CA ILE A 123 -4.68 -1.06 -14.70
C ILE A 123 -3.58 -1.79 -15.46
N ASP A 124 -3.98 -2.63 -16.42
CA ASP A 124 -3.05 -3.28 -17.34
C ASP A 124 -2.60 -2.26 -18.39
N SER A 125 -1.33 -1.86 -18.35
CA SER A 125 -0.77 -0.92 -19.32
C SER A 125 -0.05 -1.68 -20.42
N THR A 126 -0.77 -2.18 -21.42
CA THR A 126 -0.19 -2.94 -22.56
C THR A 126 0.66 -2.09 -23.54
N ALA A 127 1.11 -0.90 -23.14
CA ALA A 127 1.94 0.00 -23.93
C ALA A 127 3.44 -0.29 -23.74
N ALA A 128 4.25 -0.14 -24.78
CA ALA A 128 5.69 -0.40 -24.73
C ALA A 128 6.38 0.36 -23.55
N PRO A 129 7.10 -0.33 -22.64
CA PRO A 129 7.65 0.25 -21.42
C PRO A 129 8.57 1.44 -21.66
N GLU A 130 9.40 1.39 -22.70
CA GLU A 130 10.33 2.49 -23.01
C GLU A 130 9.61 3.80 -23.35
N ALA A 131 8.45 3.73 -23.99
CA ALA A 131 7.63 4.90 -24.31
C ALA A 131 6.92 5.45 -23.08
N VAL A 132 6.45 4.59 -22.18
CA VAL A 132 5.79 4.97 -20.93
C VAL A 132 6.79 5.63 -19.97
N PHE A 133 7.97 5.02 -19.77
CA PHE A 133 9.00 5.59 -18.89
C PHE A 133 9.51 6.95 -19.38
N ALA A 134 9.74 7.12 -20.69
CA ALA A 134 10.17 8.40 -21.25
C ALA A 134 9.10 9.51 -21.08
N GLN A 135 7.81 9.17 -21.24
CA GLN A 135 6.72 10.14 -21.05
C GLN A 135 6.50 10.50 -19.58
N GLU A 136 6.53 9.53 -18.67
CA GLU A 136 6.30 9.79 -17.25
C GLU A 136 7.47 10.56 -16.60
N VAL A 137 8.72 10.29 -17.00
CA VAL A 137 9.89 11.07 -16.51
C VAL A 137 9.85 12.53 -16.97
N ASN A 138 9.43 12.78 -18.22
CA ASN A 138 9.26 14.16 -18.72
C ASN A 138 8.08 14.87 -18.03
N LYS A 139 6.96 14.18 -17.81
CA LYS A 139 5.83 14.71 -17.04
C LYS A 139 6.23 15.07 -15.62
N LEU A 140 6.94 14.21 -14.89
CA LEU A 140 7.37 14.51 -13.51
C LEU A 140 8.28 15.75 -13.44
N ARG A 141 9.13 15.97 -14.45
CA ARG A 141 9.97 17.18 -14.57
C ARG A 141 9.18 18.43 -14.92
N GLU A 142 8.22 18.33 -15.84
CA GLU A 142 7.35 19.44 -16.25
C GLU A 142 6.27 19.79 -15.21
N MET A 143 5.91 18.84 -14.35
CA MET A 143 4.85 18.97 -13.35
C MET A 143 5.28 19.73 -12.09
N GLY A 144 6.54 20.16 -11.93
CA GLY A 144 6.90 21.03 -10.80
C GLY A 144 6.67 20.38 -9.42
N ILE A 145 6.87 19.07 -9.29
CA ILE A 145 6.84 18.36 -8.01
C ILE A 145 7.99 18.89 -7.15
N LYS A 146 7.66 19.45 -5.98
CA LYS A 146 8.66 19.96 -5.03
C LYS A 146 9.01 18.86 -4.03
N PRO A 147 10.28 18.41 -3.96
CA PRO A 147 10.72 17.49 -2.90
C PRO A 147 10.46 18.13 -1.53
N LYS A 148 9.97 17.32 -0.59
CA LYS A 148 9.73 17.70 0.80
C LYS A 148 10.66 16.96 1.74
N GLU A 149 10.89 15.69 1.46
CA GLU A 149 11.62 14.80 2.35
C GLU A 149 12.35 13.73 1.52
N GLN A 150 13.52 13.31 1.99
CA GLN A 150 14.26 12.18 1.44
C GLN A 150 14.84 11.37 2.59
N LEU A 151 14.68 10.05 2.50
CA LEU A 151 15.11 9.09 3.51
C LEU A 151 15.83 7.93 2.82
N THR A 152 16.98 7.49 3.35
CA THR A 152 17.61 6.22 2.96
C THR A 152 16.86 5.05 3.59
N LEU A 153 16.69 3.94 2.87
CA LEU A 153 15.93 2.79 3.36
C LEU A 153 16.76 1.80 4.18
N GLU A 154 17.94 2.21 4.65
CA GLU A 154 18.72 1.44 5.61
C GLU A 154 18.00 1.34 6.96
N PRO A 155 18.06 0.19 7.65
CA PRO A 155 18.86 -1.00 7.35
C PRO A 155 18.16 -2.03 6.44
N PHE A 156 16.97 -1.74 5.92
CA PHE A 156 16.12 -2.72 5.23
C PHE A 156 16.56 -2.98 3.79
N GLU A 157 16.95 -1.93 3.06
CA GLU A 157 17.48 -2.01 1.71
C GLU A 157 18.71 -1.11 1.56
N ARG A 158 19.85 -1.71 1.17
CA ARG A 158 21.08 -0.97 0.86
C ARG A 158 20.95 -0.26 -0.49
N ASP A 159 21.56 0.91 -0.62
CA ASP A 159 21.60 1.71 -1.86
C ASP A 159 20.22 2.14 -2.39
N HIS A 160 19.20 2.17 -1.53
CA HIS A 160 17.85 2.62 -1.86
C HIS A 160 17.44 3.82 -1.00
N ALA A 161 16.65 4.71 -1.57
CA ALA A 161 16.06 5.86 -0.90
C ALA A 161 14.60 6.04 -1.29
N MET A 162 13.82 6.63 -0.39
CA MET A 162 12.49 7.12 -0.65
C MET A 162 12.53 8.65 -0.66
N VAL A 163 11.88 9.26 -1.66
CA VAL A 163 11.71 10.70 -1.76
C VAL A 163 10.22 10.99 -1.73
N VAL A 164 9.80 11.90 -0.86
CA VAL A 164 8.43 12.37 -0.75
C VAL A 164 8.37 13.81 -1.24
N GLY A 165 7.37 14.12 -2.06
CA GLY A 165 7.20 15.44 -2.65
C GLY A 165 5.73 15.79 -2.82
N VAL A 166 5.46 17.09 -2.97
CA VAL A 166 4.11 17.61 -3.20
C VAL A 166 4.06 18.23 -4.58
N TYR A 167 3.10 17.79 -5.39
CA TYR A 167 2.76 18.44 -6.65
C TYR A 167 2.04 19.76 -6.34
N GLN A 168 2.63 20.89 -6.77
CA GLN A 168 1.97 22.19 -6.72
C GLN A 168 1.69 22.62 -8.16
N ARG A 169 0.42 22.60 -8.55
CA ARG A 169 0.00 23.12 -9.85
C ARG A 169 0.37 24.61 -9.89
N SER A 170 1.19 25.02 -10.87
CA SER A 170 1.35 26.43 -11.20
C SER A 170 -0.01 26.97 -11.60
N GLN A 171 -0.51 27.98 -10.88
CA GLN A 171 -1.72 28.70 -11.26
C GLN A 171 -1.53 29.42 -12.59
#